data_AF-A0A4P6FGD7-F1
#
_entry.id   AF-A0A4P6FGD7-F1
#
_cell.length_a   1.000
_cell.length_b   1.000
_cell.length_c   1.000
_cell.angle_alpha   90.00
_cell.angle_beta   90.00
_cell.angle_gamma   90.00
#
_symmetry.space_group_name_H-M   'P 1'
#
loop_
_entity.id
_entity.type
_entity.pdbx_description
1 polymer ?
#
loop_
_entity_poly.entity_id
_entity_poly.type
_entity_poly.pdbx_seq_one_letter_code
_entity_poly.pdbx_strand_id
1 'polypeptide(L)'
;MTALPAPSLPERLVPARRRRGAEAPERTLRPAPEPKRGRPRLAYAIIATAAVGVIFAVQMLLSIAMTEGAYEADKYELRQIKLSQESQKLREEIDAMESPQYLAQRAEALGMVPNNAPVYLRLSDGAVLGQPAAAKAIGGGDSALVPNALLDGVPPTGDAAAGETPGVEAQGAQAPPAGEAAPIVPATGLPTPTTH
;
A
#
# COMPACT_ATOMS: atom_id res chain seq x y z
N MET A 1 48.66 -132.53 -27.24
CA MET A 1 48.52 -131.64 -28.40
C MET A 1 47.09 -131.75 -28.89
N THR A 2 46.45 -130.60 -29.14
CA THR A 2 45.19 -130.45 -29.90
C THR A 2 43.92 -130.99 -29.19
N ALA A 3 42.78 -130.32 -29.12
CA ALA A 3 42.35 -128.93 -29.10
C ALA A 3 40.91 -128.98 -28.50
N LEU A 4 40.54 -127.95 -27.73
CA LEU A 4 39.18 -127.59 -27.28
C LEU A 4 38.17 -127.52 -28.46
N PRO A 5 36.83 -127.43 -28.24
CA PRO A 5 36.10 -127.32 -26.97
C PRO A 5 34.82 -128.21 -26.86
N ALA A 6 34.40 -128.41 -25.61
CA ALA A 6 33.03 -128.74 -25.20
C ALA A 6 32.26 -127.42 -24.86
N PRO A 7 31.15 -127.44 -24.10
CA PRO A 7 29.77 -127.38 -24.56
C PRO A 7 29.02 -126.13 -24.03
N SER A 8 27.78 -125.87 -24.47
CA SER A 8 26.79 -125.23 -23.59
C SER A 8 25.34 -125.32 -24.11
N LEU A 9 24.52 -125.88 -23.22
CA LEU A 9 23.06 -125.93 -23.21
C LEU A 9 22.46 -124.53 -22.88
N PRO A 10 21.16 -124.46 -22.50
CA PRO A 10 19.93 -124.36 -23.28
C PRO A 10 19.35 -122.92 -23.13
N GLU A 11 18.03 -122.72 -23.20
CA GLU A 11 17.30 -121.43 -23.07
C GLU A 11 17.12 -120.67 -24.40
N ARG A 12 16.02 -119.98 -24.71
CA ARG A 12 14.95 -119.43 -23.89
C ARG A 12 13.78 -119.05 -24.81
N LEU A 13 12.56 -119.25 -24.33
CA LEU A 13 11.38 -118.55 -24.84
C LEU A 13 11.56 -117.04 -24.67
N VAL A 14 11.51 -116.29 -25.77
CA VAL A 14 11.46 -114.81 -25.72
C VAL A 14 10.37 -114.34 -26.68
N PRO A 15 9.23 -113.82 -26.18
CA PRO A 15 8.23 -113.19 -27.02
C PRO A 15 8.75 -111.86 -27.56
N ALA A 16 8.59 -111.64 -28.87
CA ALA A 16 8.89 -110.36 -29.49
C ALA A 16 7.92 -109.28 -28.96
N ARG A 17 8.50 -108.32 -28.22
CA ARG A 17 7.83 -107.12 -27.69
C ARG A 17 7.11 -106.35 -28.79
N ARG A 18 5.81 -106.07 -28.59
CA ARG A 18 5.15 -104.91 -29.21
C ARG A 18 5.95 -103.65 -28.85
N ARG A 19 6.49 -102.95 -29.85
CA ARG A 19 6.96 -101.58 -29.68
C ARG A 19 5.75 -100.71 -29.33
N ARG A 20 5.60 -100.41 -28.04
CA ARG A 20 4.81 -99.27 -27.55
C ARG A 20 5.67 -98.03 -27.80
N GLY A 21 5.49 -97.40 -28.96
CA GLY A 21 6.17 -96.18 -29.36
C GLY A 21 5.20 -95.00 -29.23
N ALA A 22 5.44 -94.18 -28.21
CA ALA A 22 5.00 -92.79 -28.06
C ALA A 22 3.50 -92.50 -28.20
N GLU A 23 2.77 -92.82 -27.13
CA GLU A 23 1.62 -92.00 -26.73
C GLU A 23 2.14 -90.57 -26.55
N ALA A 24 1.76 -89.66 -27.46
CA ALA A 24 2.00 -88.24 -27.28
C ALA A 24 1.36 -87.84 -25.95
N PRO A 25 2.09 -87.20 -25.02
CA PRO A 25 1.52 -86.81 -23.75
C PRO A 25 0.35 -85.87 -24.04
N GLU A 26 -0.83 -86.22 -23.52
CA GLU A 26 -1.99 -85.34 -23.51
C GLU A 26 -1.55 -83.97 -23.02
N ARG A 27 -1.59 -82.98 -23.93
CA ARG A 27 -1.42 -81.57 -23.59
C ARG A 27 -2.64 -81.17 -22.79
N THR A 28 -2.55 -81.39 -21.48
CA THR A 28 -3.48 -80.81 -20.52
C THR A 28 -3.31 -79.29 -20.57
N LEU A 29 -4.32 -78.63 -21.15
CA LEU A 29 -4.45 -77.19 -21.10
C LEU A 29 -4.71 -76.80 -19.64
N ARG A 30 -3.67 -76.32 -18.96
CA ARG A 30 -3.82 -75.68 -17.66
C ARG A 30 -4.45 -74.30 -17.88
N PRO A 31 -5.54 -73.95 -17.17
CA PRO A 31 -6.04 -72.59 -17.15
C PRO A 31 -4.91 -71.65 -16.72
N ALA A 32 -4.59 -70.66 -17.55
CA ALA A 32 -3.70 -69.59 -17.16
C ALA A 32 -4.36 -68.86 -15.97
N PRO A 33 -3.63 -68.59 -14.87
CA PRO A 33 -4.19 -67.86 -13.76
C PRO A 33 -4.67 -66.49 -14.25
N GLU A 34 -5.95 -66.19 -14.04
CA GLU A 34 -6.52 -64.89 -14.38
C GLU A 34 -5.66 -63.80 -13.72
N PRO A 35 -5.27 -62.74 -14.46
CA PRO A 35 -4.56 -61.63 -13.85
C PRO A 35 -5.48 -61.03 -12.80
N LYS A 36 -5.12 -61.23 -11.52
CA LYS A 36 -5.79 -60.57 -10.39
C LYS A 36 -5.79 -59.09 -10.69
N ARG A 37 -6.95 -58.54 -11.09
CA ARG A 37 -7.15 -57.10 -11.24
C ARG A 37 -6.85 -56.49 -9.86
N GLY A 38 -5.65 -55.94 -9.75
CA GLY A 38 -5.18 -55.30 -8.53
C GLY A 38 -6.21 -54.25 -8.15
N ARG A 39 -6.78 -54.38 -6.96
CA ARG A 39 -7.75 -53.42 -6.43
C ARG A 39 -7.15 -52.02 -6.61
N PRO A 40 -7.89 -51.05 -7.19
CA PRO A 40 -7.37 -49.70 -7.36
C PRO A 40 -6.92 -49.23 -5.97
N ARG A 41 -5.65 -48.81 -5.89
CA ARG A 41 -4.98 -48.52 -4.61
C ARG A 41 -5.71 -47.37 -3.93
N LEU A 42 -6.68 -47.71 -3.08
CA LEU A 42 -7.49 -46.79 -2.26
C LEU A 42 -6.62 -45.77 -1.52
N ALA A 43 -5.39 -46.16 -1.17
CA ALA A 43 -4.38 -45.27 -0.61
C ALA A 43 -4.13 -44.02 -1.46
N TYR A 44 -4.04 -44.12 -2.79
CA TYR A 44 -3.85 -42.95 -3.66
C TYR A 44 -5.07 -42.05 -3.70
N ALA A 45 -6.27 -42.61 -3.67
CA ALA A 45 -7.50 -41.81 -3.60
C ALA A 45 -7.58 -41.03 -2.28
N ILE A 46 -7.23 -41.66 -1.16
CA ILE A 46 -7.20 -41.00 0.16
C ILE A 46 -6.16 -39.86 0.17
N ILE A 47 -4.95 -40.12 -0.34
CA ILE A 47 -3.88 -39.11 -0.41
C ILE A 47 -4.30 -37.94 -1.31
N ALA A 48 -4.87 -38.22 -2.48
CA ALA A 48 -5.32 -37.18 -3.40
C ALA A 48 -6.41 -36.31 -2.78
N THR A 49 -7.42 -36.92 -2.14
CA THR A 49 -8.48 -36.17 -1.45
C THR A 49 -7.94 -35.36 -0.28
N ALA A 50 -7.00 -35.91 0.50
CA ALA A 50 -6.35 -35.17 1.57
C ALA A 50 -5.56 -33.97 1.05
N ALA A 51 -4.80 -34.14 -0.05
CA ALA A 51 -4.06 -33.06 -0.69
C ALA A 51 -4.99 -31.93 -1.17
N VAL A 52 -6.11 -32.28 -1.80
CA VAL A 52 -7.14 -31.31 -2.19
C VAL A 52 -7.70 -30.57 -0.97
N GLY A 53 -7.99 -31.28 0.12
CA GLY A 53 -8.45 -30.67 1.38
C GLY A 53 -7.45 -29.68 1.97
N VAL A 54 -6.14 -30.01 1.94
CA VAL A 54 -5.07 -29.11 2.40
C VAL A 54 -5.00 -27.86 1.53
N ILE A 55 -5.11 -27.99 0.20
CA ILE A 55 -5.10 -26.85 -0.71
C ILE A 55 -6.26 -25.88 -0.38
N PHE A 56 -7.47 -26.41 -0.20
CA PHE A 56 -8.63 -25.57 0.20
C PHE A 56 -8.43 -24.92 1.56
N ALA A 57 -7.87 -25.62 2.55
CA ALA A 57 -7.59 -25.06 3.86
C ALA A 57 -6.57 -23.90 3.78
N VAL A 58 -5.48 -24.06 3.03
CA VAL A 58 -4.49 -23.01 2.79
C VAL A 58 -5.12 -21.81 2.07
N GLN A 59 -5.93 -22.06 1.03
CA GLN A 59 -6.60 -21.00 0.29
C GLN A 59 -7.57 -20.20 1.17
N MET A 60 -8.30 -20.87 2.06
CA MET A 60 -9.22 -20.20 2.98
C MET A 60 -8.47 -19.37 4.02
N LEU A 61 -7.38 -19.89 4.60
CA LEU A 61 -6.52 -19.15 5.52
C LEU A 61 -5.90 -17.91 4.87
N LEU A 62 -5.46 -18.04 3.61
CA LEU A 62 -4.93 -16.92 2.85
C LEU A 62 -5.99 -15.86 2.60
N SER A 63 -7.23 -16.25 2.32
CA SER A 63 -8.37 -15.34 2.17
C SER A 63 -8.67 -14.57 3.47
N ILE A 64 -8.64 -15.25 4.62
CA ILE A 64 -8.82 -14.62 5.94
C ILE A 64 -7.68 -13.62 6.20
N ALA A 65 -6.43 -14.04 6.00
CA ALA A 65 -5.26 -13.17 6.20
C ALA A 65 -5.25 -11.96 5.24
N MET A 66 -5.72 -12.14 4.01
CA MET A 66 -5.87 -11.06 3.04
C MET A 66 -6.97 -10.08 3.47
N THR A 67 -8.04 -10.58 4.10
CA THR A 67 -9.13 -9.74 4.59
C THR A 67 -8.68 -8.88 5.78
N GLU A 68 -7.88 -9.41 6.71
CA GLU A 68 -7.27 -8.63 7.79
C GLU A 68 -6.21 -7.63 7.28
N GLY A 69 -5.38 -8.04 6.32
CA GLY A 69 -4.40 -7.17 5.66
C GLY A 69 -5.03 -6.02 4.88
N ALA A 70 -6.24 -6.21 4.33
CA ALA A 70 -6.98 -5.16 3.63
C ALA A 70 -7.46 -4.05 4.56
N TYR A 71 -7.90 -4.37 5.79
CA TYR A 71 -8.30 -3.35 6.77
C TYR A 71 -7.12 -2.59 7.38
N GLU A 72 -5.96 -3.24 7.53
CA GLU A 72 -4.72 -2.55 7.90
C GLU A 72 -4.29 -1.57 6.81
N ALA A 73 -4.24 -2.00 5.54
CA ALA A 73 -3.89 -1.17 4.40
C ALA A 73 -4.81 0.05 4.26
N ASP A 74 -6.13 -0.15 4.39
CA ASP A 74 -7.13 0.93 4.35
C ASP A 74 -6.91 1.96 5.47
N LYS A 75 -6.55 1.52 6.69
CA LYS A 75 -6.21 2.44 7.80
C LYS A 75 -4.92 3.25 7.54
N TYR A 76 -3.96 2.71 6.81
CA TYR A 76 -2.76 3.47 6.42
C TYR A 76 -3.08 4.47 5.30
N GLU A 77 -3.88 4.08 4.32
CA GLU A 77 -4.31 4.95 3.22
C GLU A 77 -5.15 6.13 3.74
N LEU A 78 -6.12 5.88 4.62
CA LEU A 78 -6.91 6.92 5.28
C LEU A 78 -6.04 7.90 6.08
N ARG A 79 -4.99 7.41 6.75
CA ARG A 79 -4.02 8.27 7.46
C ARG A 79 -3.22 9.13 6.51
N GLN A 80 -2.79 8.58 5.37
CA GLN A 80 -2.07 9.35 4.35
C GLN A 80 -2.94 10.44 3.73
N ILE A 81 -4.21 10.15 3.43
CA ILE A 81 -5.17 11.13 2.91
C ILE A 81 -5.41 12.23 3.95
N LYS A 82 -5.57 11.88 5.22
CA LYS A 82 -5.76 12.86 6.29
C LYS A 82 -4.55 13.79 6.44
N LEU A 83 -3.34 13.22 6.46
CA LEU A 83 -2.11 13.99 6.56
C LEU A 83 -1.86 14.87 5.34
N SER A 84 -2.20 14.40 4.13
CA SER A 84 -2.04 15.20 2.92
C SER A 84 -3.00 16.40 2.92
N GLN A 85 -4.26 16.19 3.31
CA GLN A 85 -5.24 17.28 3.47
C GLN A 85 -4.78 18.31 4.51
N GLU A 86 -4.27 17.86 5.64
CA GLU A 86 -3.74 18.75 6.68
C GLU A 86 -2.53 19.55 6.18
N SER A 87 -1.62 18.92 5.44
CA SER A 87 -0.47 19.60 4.86
C SER A 87 -0.87 20.64 3.79
N GLN A 88 -1.92 20.36 3.00
CA GLN A 88 -2.44 21.29 2.00
C GLN A 88 -3.05 22.51 2.68
N LYS A 89 -3.87 22.29 3.71
CA LYS A 89 -4.46 23.38 4.50
C LYS A 89 -3.39 24.29 5.11
N LEU A 90 -2.35 23.70 5.69
CA LEU A 90 -1.30 24.47 6.34
C LEU A 90 -0.46 25.28 5.33
N ARG A 91 -0.24 24.71 4.13
CA ARG A 91 0.44 25.42 3.04
C ARG A 91 -0.40 26.59 2.54
N GLU A 92 -1.70 26.40 2.38
CA GLU A 92 -2.63 27.45 1.95
C GLU A 92 -2.67 28.61 2.96
N GLU A 93 -2.57 28.32 4.26
CA GLU A 93 -2.46 29.34 5.31
C GLU A 93 -1.15 30.14 5.21
N ILE A 94 -0.02 29.46 4.97
CA ILE A 94 1.27 30.11 4.75
C ILE A 94 1.23 30.97 3.48
N ASP A 95 0.73 30.44 2.37
CA ASP A 95 0.59 31.17 1.11
C ASP A 95 -0.31 32.41 1.26
N ALA A 96 -1.35 32.33 2.10
CA ALA A 96 -2.19 33.47 2.44
C ALA A 96 -1.41 34.55 3.22
N MET A 97 -0.60 34.16 4.23
CA MET A 97 0.23 35.10 5.01
C MET A 97 1.40 35.68 4.21
N GLU A 98 1.97 34.94 3.26
CA GLU A 98 3.03 35.42 2.37
C GLU A 98 2.49 36.23 1.18
N SER A 99 1.16 36.28 1.02
CA SER A 99 0.54 36.97 -0.11
C SER A 99 0.90 38.47 -0.13
N PRO A 100 1.11 39.07 -1.31
CA PRO A 100 1.42 40.49 -1.43
C PRO A 100 0.36 41.39 -0.79
N GLN A 101 -0.89 40.96 -0.81
CA GLN A 101 -2.01 41.67 -0.20
C GLN A 101 -1.90 41.69 1.32
N TYR A 102 -1.64 40.54 1.95
CA TYR A 102 -1.48 40.47 3.40
C TYR A 102 -0.26 41.26 3.87
N LEU A 103 0.85 41.15 3.14
CA LEU A 103 2.07 41.90 3.45
C LEU A 103 1.86 43.42 3.30
N ALA A 104 1.13 43.88 2.29
CA ALA A 104 0.82 45.29 2.11
C ALA A 104 -0.04 45.83 3.26
N GLN A 105 -1.11 45.12 3.64
CA GLN A 105 -1.98 45.51 4.76
C GLN A 105 -1.22 45.54 6.10
N ARG A 106 -0.37 44.53 6.34
CA ARG A 106 0.46 44.47 7.54
C ARG A 106 1.53 45.56 7.57
N ALA A 107 2.11 45.89 6.42
CA ALA A 107 3.05 46.99 6.28
C ALA A 107 2.37 48.34 6.59
N GLU A 108 1.17 48.56 6.06
CA GLU A 108 0.38 49.76 6.35
C GLU A 108 -0.05 49.83 7.83
N ALA A 109 -0.40 48.70 8.45
CA ALA A 109 -0.68 48.63 9.88
C ALA A 109 0.54 49.04 10.74
N LEU A 110 1.76 48.83 10.25
CA LEU A 110 3.01 49.29 10.86
C LEU A 110 3.36 50.74 10.49
N GLY A 111 2.52 51.44 9.74
CA GLY A 111 2.73 52.81 9.28
C GLY A 111 3.64 52.95 8.07
N MET A 112 3.99 51.84 7.39
CA MET A 112 4.69 51.90 6.11
C MET A 112 3.71 52.34 5.01
N VAL A 113 4.24 53.05 4.01
CA VAL A 113 3.44 53.62 2.92
C VAL A 113 4.06 53.20 1.57
N PRO A 114 3.28 52.78 0.57
CA PRO A 114 3.80 52.43 -0.74
C PRO A 114 4.48 53.64 -1.40
N ASN A 115 5.68 53.41 -1.96
CA ASN A 115 6.42 54.43 -2.69
C ASN A 115 6.10 54.37 -4.20
N ASN A 116 5.34 55.34 -4.69
CA ASN A 116 4.97 55.46 -6.11
C ASN A 116 6.06 56.12 -6.99
N ALA A 117 7.12 56.67 -6.39
CA ALA A 117 8.20 57.37 -7.09
C ALA A 117 9.57 56.94 -6.53
N PRO A 118 10.06 55.73 -6.87
CA PRO A 118 11.37 55.27 -6.42
C PRO A 118 12.50 56.10 -7.06
N VAL A 119 13.52 56.39 -6.25
CA VAL A 119 14.74 57.09 -6.65
C VAL A 119 15.90 56.10 -6.59
N TYR A 120 16.75 56.09 -7.61
CA TYR A 120 17.81 55.09 -7.74
C TYR A 120 19.18 55.68 -7.44
N LEU A 121 20.03 54.92 -6.74
CA LEU A 121 21.43 55.26 -6.55
C LEU A 121 22.27 54.53 -7.61
N ARG A 122 23.02 55.29 -8.41
CA ARG A 122 23.98 54.71 -9.36
C ARG A 122 25.29 54.41 -8.63
N LEU A 123 25.61 53.13 -8.47
CA LEU A 123 26.76 52.67 -7.65
C LEU A 123 28.13 53.07 -8.22
N SER A 124 28.23 53.29 -9.53
CA SER A 124 29.49 53.64 -10.20
C SER A 124 30.03 55.00 -9.82
N ASP A 125 29.16 55.95 -9.52
CA ASP A 125 29.48 57.38 -9.37
C ASP A 125 28.74 58.04 -8.20
N GLY A 126 27.93 57.28 -7.47
CA GLY A 126 27.17 57.77 -6.31
C GLY A 126 26.06 58.75 -6.68
N ALA A 127 25.71 58.89 -7.97
CA ALA A 127 24.68 59.82 -8.40
C ALA A 127 23.28 59.30 -8.03
N VAL A 128 22.47 60.18 -7.45
CA VAL A 128 21.06 59.93 -7.14
C VAL A 128 20.22 60.33 -8.35
N LEU A 129 19.52 59.38 -8.96
CA LEU A 129 18.67 59.57 -10.13
C LEU A 129 17.22 59.70 -9.69
N GLY A 130 16.72 60.93 -9.69
CA GLY A 130 15.36 61.30 -9.28
C GLY A 130 15.35 62.38 -8.20
N GLN A 131 14.15 62.79 -7.78
CA GLN A 131 13.98 63.76 -6.68
C GLN A 131 13.55 63.00 -5.42
N PRO A 132 14.40 62.92 -4.38
CA PRO A 132 14.04 62.24 -3.15
C PRO A 132 12.95 63.04 -2.42
N ALA A 133 11.81 62.41 -2.18
CA ALA A 133 10.70 62.95 -1.41
C ALA A 133 10.19 61.87 -0.46
N ALA A 134 9.66 62.29 0.70
CA ALA A 134 8.99 61.36 1.61
C ALA A 134 7.78 60.73 0.93
N ALA A 135 7.61 59.41 1.08
CA ALA A 135 6.43 58.71 0.60
C ALA A 135 5.19 59.28 1.31
N LYS A 136 4.15 59.60 0.55
CA LYS A 136 2.90 60.15 1.08
C LYS A 136 1.81 59.11 0.93
N ALA A 137 1.02 58.91 1.99
CA ALA A 137 -0.15 58.04 1.93
C ALA A 137 -1.18 58.71 1.02
N ILE A 138 -1.27 58.21 -0.20
CA ILE A 138 -2.35 58.51 -1.13
C ILE A 138 -3.15 57.20 -1.12
N GLY A 139 -4.37 57.21 -0.57
CA GLY A 139 -5.20 56.02 -0.31
C GLY A 139 -5.67 55.28 -1.57
N GLY A 140 -4.72 54.88 -2.42
CA GLY A 140 -4.91 54.23 -3.71
C GLY A 140 -3.83 53.19 -4.01
N GLY A 141 -2.93 52.88 -3.06
CA GLY A 141 -2.08 51.69 -3.14
C GLY A 141 -2.92 50.41 -3.25
N ASP A 142 -4.04 50.38 -2.52
CA ASP A 142 -5.02 49.29 -2.48
C ASP A 142 -5.73 49.01 -3.79
N SER A 143 -5.88 50.02 -4.66
CA SER A 143 -6.60 49.87 -5.94
C SER A 143 -5.86 48.98 -6.95
N ALA A 144 -4.58 48.69 -6.73
CA ALA A 144 -3.80 47.77 -7.56
C ALA A 144 -3.77 46.33 -7.01
N LEU A 145 -4.35 46.08 -5.83
CA LEU A 145 -4.33 44.75 -5.23
C LEU A 145 -5.54 43.93 -5.69
N VAL A 146 -5.25 42.72 -6.19
CA VAL A 146 -6.27 41.73 -6.54
C VAL A 146 -6.87 41.15 -5.25
N PRO A 147 -8.20 41.10 -5.11
CA PRO A 147 -8.85 40.48 -3.95
C PRO A 147 -8.41 39.02 -3.78
N ASN A 148 -8.06 38.64 -2.56
CA ASN A 148 -7.71 37.25 -2.21
C ASN A 148 -8.72 36.73 -1.17
N ALA A 149 -9.53 35.75 -1.56
CA ALA A 149 -10.54 35.14 -0.69
C ALA A 149 -9.92 34.36 0.49
N LEU A 150 -8.63 33.98 0.40
CA LEU A 150 -7.92 33.31 1.50
C LEU A 150 -7.65 34.24 2.69
N LEU A 151 -7.83 35.55 2.52
CA LEU A 151 -7.65 36.54 3.58
C LEU A 151 -8.92 36.79 4.39
N ASP A 152 -10.05 36.20 4.00
CA ASP A 152 -11.31 36.36 4.73
C ASP A 152 -11.19 35.80 6.15
N GLY A 153 -11.19 36.70 7.14
CA GLY A 153 -11.07 36.35 8.56
C GLY A 153 -9.64 36.30 9.10
N VAL A 154 -8.61 36.58 8.30
CA VAL A 154 -7.22 36.69 8.78
C VAL A 154 -6.96 38.13 9.24
N PRO A 155 -6.71 38.38 10.54
CA PRO A 155 -6.42 39.74 11.00
C PRO A 155 -5.06 40.21 10.45
N PRO A 156 -4.99 41.42 9.87
CA PRO A 156 -3.72 41.98 9.36
C PRO A 156 -2.75 42.35 10.49
N THR A 157 -3.28 42.59 11.68
CA THR A 157 -2.54 42.72 12.94
C THR A 157 -2.42 41.37 13.61
N GLY A 158 -1.62 40.46 13.04
CA GLY A 158 -1.08 39.36 13.82
C GLY A 158 -0.09 39.92 14.84
N ASP A 159 -0.20 39.51 16.11
CA ASP A 159 0.82 39.72 17.14
C ASP A 159 2.12 39.06 16.71
N ALA A 160 2.83 39.68 15.79
CA ALA A 160 4.25 39.48 15.67
C ALA A 160 4.84 40.20 16.87
N ALA A 161 5.03 39.42 17.95
CA ALA A 161 6.10 39.67 18.89
C ALA A 161 7.29 40.13 18.05
N ALA A 162 7.57 41.43 18.16
CA ALA A 162 8.80 42.02 17.69
C ALA A 162 9.94 41.12 18.18
N GLY A 163 11.01 41.00 17.40
CA GLY A 163 12.22 40.33 17.87
C GLY A 163 12.74 41.00 19.14
N GLU A 164 12.24 40.56 20.29
CA GLU A 164 12.72 40.92 21.61
C GLU A 164 13.51 39.73 22.12
N THR A 165 14.83 39.92 22.16
CA THR A 165 15.74 39.18 23.02
C THR A 165 15.13 39.01 24.42
N PRO A 166 15.27 37.85 25.11
CA PRO A 166 14.63 37.62 26.39
C PRO A 166 15.17 38.58 27.45
N GLY A 167 14.43 39.66 27.70
CA GLY A 167 14.61 40.58 28.81
C GLY A 167 13.57 40.25 29.87
N VAL A 168 14.04 39.86 31.04
CA VAL A 168 13.26 39.47 32.20
C VAL A 168 12.45 40.66 32.69
N GLU A 169 11.13 40.55 32.77
CA GLU A 169 10.33 41.28 33.75
C GLU A 169 9.03 40.53 34.04
N ALA A 170 8.87 40.20 35.32
CA ALA A 170 7.72 39.52 35.89
C ALA A 170 6.71 40.54 36.41
N GLN A 171 5.44 40.09 36.49
CA GLN A 171 4.28 40.59 37.27
C GLN A 171 3.16 41.12 36.36
N GLY A 172 1.89 40.73 36.52
CA GLY A 172 1.24 40.04 37.63
C GLY A 172 -0.05 39.35 37.20
N ALA A 173 -0.53 38.50 38.12
CA ALA A 173 -1.62 37.56 37.94
C ALA A 173 -2.99 38.22 37.69
N GLN A 174 -3.80 37.59 36.83
CA GLN A 174 -5.22 37.39 37.08
C GLN A 174 -5.73 36.14 36.37
N ALA A 175 -6.18 35.18 37.19
CA ALA A 175 -6.88 33.96 36.79
C ALA A 175 -8.41 34.20 36.79
N PRO A 176 -9.22 33.33 36.18
CA PRO A 176 -10.39 33.65 35.35
C PRO A 176 -11.72 33.65 36.12
N PRO A 177 -12.81 34.20 35.55
CA PRO A 177 -14.13 33.66 35.79
C PRO A 177 -14.45 32.61 34.73
N ALA A 178 -14.60 31.36 35.19
CA ALA A 178 -15.35 30.35 34.48
C ALA A 178 -16.80 30.83 34.29
N GLY A 179 -17.23 30.92 33.04
CA GLY A 179 -18.61 31.19 32.65
C GLY A 179 -19.00 30.26 31.51
N GLU A 180 -19.72 29.20 31.87
CA GLU A 180 -20.68 28.43 31.08
C GLU A 180 -20.37 28.19 29.59
N ALA A 181 -19.91 26.97 29.29
CA ALA A 181 -19.89 26.42 27.94
C ALA A 181 -21.33 26.21 27.43
N ALA A 182 -21.71 26.92 26.36
CA ALA A 182 -22.86 26.57 25.53
C ALA A 182 -22.36 25.90 24.24
N PRO A 183 -22.94 24.76 23.80
CA PRO A 183 -22.51 24.08 22.58
C PRO A 183 -22.90 24.90 21.34
N ILE A 184 -21.92 25.32 20.56
CA ILE A 184 -22.13 25.92 19.24
C ILE A 184 -22.50 24.77 18.29
N VAL A 185 -23.80 24.61 18.02
CA VAL A 185 -24.28 23.76 16.93
C VAL A 185 -23.94 24.44 15.61
N PRO A 186 -23.15 23.83 14.69
CA PRO A 186 -22.96 24.42 13.37
C PRO A 186 -24.29 24.35 12.62
N ALA A 187 -24.84 25.52 12.30
CA ALA A 187 -25.99 25.68 11.44
C ALA A 187 -25.68 25.14 10.04
N THR A 188 -26.32 24.03 9.72
CA THR A 188 -26.93 23.64 8.43
C THR A 188 -26.45 24.36 7.16
N GLY A 189 -25.82 23.58 6.27
CA GLY A 189 -26.10 23.59 4.82
C GLY A 189 -25.27 24.53 3.94
N LEU A 190 -24.18 24.02 3.36
CA LEU A 190 -23.63 24.59 2.13
C LEU A 190 -24.62 24.34 0.98
N PRO A 191 -24.94 25.35 0.14
CA PRO A 191 -25.68 25.10 -1.09
C PRO A 191 -24.82 24.30 -2.07
N THR A 192 -25.36 23.20 -2.58
CA THR A 192 -24.75 22.44 -3.69
C THR A 192 -24.88 23.22 -4.99
N PRO A 193 -23.87 23.19 -5.89
CA PRO A 193 -23.93 23.92 -7.15
C PRO A 193 -24.94 23.28 -8.09
N THR A 194 -25.92 24.07 -8.54
CA THR A 194 -26.84 23.73 -9.62
C THR A 194 -26.13 23.89 -10.96
N THR A 195 -25.92 22.79 -11.67
CA THR A 195 -25.57 22.80 -13.10
C THR A 195 -26.82 23.13 -13.93
N HIS A 196 -26.72 24.14 -14.80
CA HIS A 196 -27.64 24.35 -15.93
C HIS A 196 -27.01 23.83 -17.23
#